data_AF-A0A9D2TJG0-F1
#
_entry.id   AF-A0A9D2TJG0-F1
#
_cell.length_a   1.000
_cell.length_b   1.000
_cell.length_c   1.000
_cell.angle_alpha   90.00
_cell.angle_beta   90.00
_cell.angle_gamma   90.00
#
_symmetry.space_group_name_H-M   'P 1'
#
loop_
_entity.id
_entity.type
_entity.pdbx_description
1 polymer ?
#
loop_
_entity_poly.entity_id
_entity_poly.type
_entity_poly.pdbx_seq_one_letter_code
_entity_poly.pdbx_strand_id
1 'polypeptide(L)' 'DGVFVGSGIFKSGEPAKRAAAVVRATTSFDDPAVIAEVSRGLGEAMVGINVADLPAPHRLAERGW' A
#
# COMPACT_ATOMS: atom_id res chain seq x y z
N ASP A 1 -4.26 7.95 -14.69
CA ASP A 1 -3.57 8.02 -13.40
C ASP A 1 -3.12 6.65 -12.92
N GLY A 2 -2.18 6.60 -11.97
CA GLY A 2 -1.58 5.37 -11.46
C GLY A 2 -0.97 5.55 -10.07
N VAL A 3 -0.49 4.45 -9.48
CA VAL A 3 0.00 4.42 -8.10
C VAL A 3 1.51 4.16 -8.07
N PHE A 4 2.26 4.93 -7.27
CA PHE A 4 3.67 4.68 -6.99
C PHE A 4 3.82 3.91 -5.68
N VAL A 5 4.60 2.83 -5.71
CA VAL A 5 4.82 1.98 -4.53
C VAL A 5 6.30 1.63 -4.41
N GLY A 6 6.88 1.90 -3.24
CA GLY A 6 8.28 1.57 -2.90
C GLY A 6 8.36 0.67 -1.68
N SER A 7 8.47 1.29 -0.50
CA SER A 7 8.65 0.57 0.77
C SER A 7 7.56 -0.46 1.07
N GLY A 8 6.33 -0.22 0.62
CA GLY A 8 5.20 -1.13 0.82
C GLY A 8 5.41 -2.52 0.20
N ILE A 9 6.24 -2.62 -0.85
CA ILE A 9 6.61 -3.89 -1.48
C ILE A 9 7.89 -4.43 -0.84
N PHE A 10 8.98 -3.65 -0.88
CA PHE A 10 10.32 -4.14 -0.57
C PHE A 10 10.62 -4.31 0.92
N LYS A 11 9.89 -3.62 1.81
CA LYS A 11 10.01 -3.78 3.27
C LYS A 11 8.93 -4.70 3.84
N SER A 12 8.34 -5.55 3.01
CA SER A 12 7.27 -6.47 3.39
C SER A 12 7.77 -7.91 3.47
N GLY A 13 7.01 -8.79 4.12
CA GLY A 13 7.41 -10.18 4.35
C GLY A 13 7.55 -11.01 3.06
N GLU A 14 6.72 -10.74 2.05
CA GLU A 14 6.77 -11.41 0.74
C GLU A 14 6.74 -10.39 -0.42
N PRO A 15 7.89 -9.73 -0.75
CA PRO A 15 7.91 -8.64 -1.72
C PRO A 15 7.38 -9.00 -3.11
N ALA A 16 7.80 -10.15 -3.66
CA ALA A 16 7.38 -10.56 -5.01
C ALA A 16 5.86 -10.79 -5.11
N LYS A 17 5.29 -11.46 -4.10
CA LYS A 17 3.87 -11.74 -4.02
C LYS A 17 3.05 -10.46 -3.84
N ARG A 18 3.52 -9.56 -2.97
CA ARG A 18 2.89 -8.26 -2.75
C ARG A 18 2.97 -7.36 -4.00
N ALA A 19 4.08 -7.38 -4.73
CA ALA A 19 4.20 -6.65 -6.00
C ALA A 19 3.18 -7.14 -7.03
N ALA A 20 3.05 -8.46 -7.22
CA ALA A 20 2.08 -9.04 -8.14
C ALA A 20 0.64 -8.69 -7.75
N ALA A 21 0.33 -8.72 -6.44
CA ALA A 21 -0.99 -8.33 -5.93
C ALA A 21 -1.29 -6.85 -6.18
N VAL A 22 -0.33 -5.94 -5.94
CA VAL A 22 -0.48 -4.49 -6.20
C VAL A 22 -0.75 -4.21 -7.67
N VAL A 23 -0.02 -4.87 -8.58
CA VAL A 23 -0.24 -4.71 -10.03
C VAL A 23 -1.64 -5.17 -10.41
N ARG A 24 -2.05 -6.38 -10.00
CA ARG A 24 -3.37 -6.93 -10.33
C ARG A 24 -4.52 -6.10 -9.71
N ALA A 25 -4.34 -5.60 -8.49
CA ALA A 25 -5.28 -4.71 -7.84
C ALA A 25 -5.42 -3.37 -8.57
N THR A 26 -4.30 -2.80 -9.05
CA THR A 26 -4.33 -1.54 -9.81
C THR A 26 -5.04 -1.71 -11.15
N THR A 27 -4.85 -2.85 -11.81
CA THR A 27 -5.53 -3.15 -13.09
C THR A 27 -7.03 -3.41 -12.92
N SER A 28 -7.45 -4.00 -11.80
CA SER A 28 -8.84 -4.41 -11.55
C SER A 28 -9.44 -3.65 -10.36
N PHE A 29 -9.17 -2.35 -10.28
CA PHE A 29 -9.44 -1.53 -9.08
C PHE A 29 -10.94 -1.41 -8.76
N ASP A 30 -11.81 -1.69 -9.72
CA ASP A 30 -13.27 -1.62 -9.64
C ASP A 30 -13.94 -2.99 -9.41
N ASP A 31 -13.18 -4.09 -9.43
CA ASP A 31 -13.69 -5.43 -9.14
C ASP A 31 -13.40 -5.84 -7.68
N PRO A 32 -14.39 -5.75 -6.77
CA PRO A 32 -14.19 -6.08 -5.36
C PRO A 32 -13.83 -7.55 -5.13
N ALA A 33 -14.23 -8.46 -6.02
CA ALA A 33 -13.91 -9.87 -5.90
C ALA A 33 -12.42 -10.10 -6.16
N VAL A 34 -11.86 -9.48 -7.21
CA VAL A 34 -10.42 -9.54 -7.52
C VAL A 34 -9.62 -8.90 -6.40
N ILE A 35 -10.03 -7.73 -5.89
CA ILE A 35 -9.34 -7.07 -4.77
C ILE A 35 -9.30 -7.97 -3.53
N ALA A 36 -10.43 -8.60 -3.19
CA ALA A 36 -10.50 -9.52 -2.05
C ALA A 36 -9.63 -10.77 -2.25
N GLU A 37 -9.53 -11.28 -3.48
CA GLU A 37 -8.69 -12.43 -3.82
C GLU A 37 -7.19 -12.11 -3.67
N VAL A 38 -6.72 -11.03 -4.30
CA VAL A 38 -5.29 -10.68 -4.34
C VAL A 38 -4.77 -10.14 -3.00
N SER A 39 -5.67 -9.72 -2.10
CA SER A 39 -5.29 -9.25 -0.76
C SER A 39 -4.96 -10.38 0.22
N ARG A 40 -5.18 -11.65 -0.16
CA ARG A 40 -5.01 -12.81 0.72
C ARG A 40 -3.56 -13.30 0.75
N GLY A 41 -3.11 -13.67 1.95
CA GLY A 41 -1.85 -14.40 2.14
C GLY A 41 -0.61 -13.65 1.65
N LEU A 42 -0.59 -12.32 1.71
CA LEU A 42 0.54 -11.50 1.26
C LEU A 42 1.70 -11.44 2.27
N GLY A 43 1.62 -12.19 3.38
CA GLY A 43 2.53 -12.06 4.51
C GLY A 43 2.44 -10.70 5.21
N GLU A 44 3.35 -10.47 6.16
CA GLU A 44 3.39 -9.22 6.94
C GLU A 44 3.59 -8.00 6.04
N ALA A 45 2.78 -6.97 6.29
CA ALA A 45 2.93 -5.67 5.63
C ALA A 45 4.13 -4.91 6.22
N MET A 46 4.61 -3.88 5.52
CA MET A 46 5.59 -2.98 6.13
C MET A 46 4.98 -2.29 7.36
N VAL A 47 5.79 -2.04 8.39
CA VAL A 47 5.38 -1.19 9.50
C VAL A 47 5.35 0.26 9.03
N GLY A 48 4.16 0.86 9.02
CA GLY A 48 3.96 2.28 8.76
C GLY A 48 4.16 3.11 10.02
N ILE A 49 4.50 4.39 9.85
CA ILE A 49 4.44 5.38 10.93
C ILE A 49 3.12 6.12 10.78
N ASN A 50 2.34 6.25 11.85
CA ASN A 50 1.09 7.00 11.79
C ASN A 50 1.39 8.50 11.63
N VAL A 51 0.64 9.18 10.76
CA VAL A 51 0.77 10.63 10.56
C VAL A 51 0.48 11.43 11.84
N ALA A 52 -0.38 10.90 12.72
CA ALA A 52 -0.65 11.50 14.03
C ALA A 52 0.62 11.57 14.91
N ASP A 53 1.50 10.57 14.77
CA ASP A 53 2.73 10.43 15.54
C ASP A 53 3.90 11.21 14.92
N LEU A 54 3.73 11.74 13.69
CA LEU A 54 4.73 12.61 13.08
C LEU A 54 4.65 14.02 13.67
N PRO A 55 5.79 14.63 14.06
CA PRO A 55 5.86 16.05 14.36
C PRO A 55 5.38 16.87 13.17
N ALA A 56 4.65 17.97 13.44
CA ALA A 56 4.03 18.81 12.40
C ALA A 56 4.96 19.18 11.23
N PRO A 57 6.26 19.53 11.43
CA PRO A 57 7.17 19.87 10.33
C PRO A 57 7.49 18.72 9.37
N HIS A 58 7.28 17.47 9.77
CA HIS A 58 7.57 16.29 8.95
C HIS A 58 6.33 15.74 8.23
N ARG A 59 5.15 16.32 8.48
CA ARG A 59 3.92 15.94 7.77
C ARG A 59 3.97 16.53 6.37
N LEU A 60 3.99 15.69 5.35
CA LEU A 60 4.01 16.10 3.94
C LEU A 60 2.71 16.82 3.49
N ALA A 61 1.66 16.79 4.30
CA ALA A 61 0.43 17.55 4.08
C ALA A 61 -0.16 18.02 5.41
N GLU A 62 -0.30 19.33 5.59
CA GLU A 62 -1.35 19.87 6.46
C GLU A 62 -2.68 19.52 5.78
N ARG A 63 -3.58 18.80 6.47
CA ARG A 63 -4.89 18.46 5.88
C ARG A 63 -5.64 19.74 5.53
N GLY A 64 -5.88 19.97 4.24
CA GLY A 64 -6.77 20.99 3.73
C GLY A 64 -7.44 20.51 2.45
N TRP A 65 -8.76 20.34 2.51
CA TRP A 65 -9.69 20.66 1.43
C TRP A 65 -10.49 21.86 1.91
#